data_AF-A0A3C0X4B7-F1
#
_entry.id   AF-A0A3C0X4B7-F1
#
_cell.length_a   1.000
_cell.length_b   1.000
_cell.length_c   1.000
_cell.angle_alpha   90.00
_cell.angle_beta   90.00
_cell.angle_gamma   90.00
#
_symmetry.space_group_name_H-M   'P 1'
#
loop_
_entity.id
_entity.type
_entity.pdbx_description
1 polymer ?
#
loop_
_entity_poly.entity_id
_entity_poly.type
_entity_poly.pdbx_seq_one_letter_code
_entity_poly.pdbx_strand_id
1 'polypeptide(L)'
;MSELTAEQLKDRLYYKRKNGRLVSSDETLNKADEYCEGYKSFLNKAKTEREAVKAATEMAKANGFSEFCRGKTYKAGDKVYINNRGKTLALAVIGEQPVEQGVNITAAHIDSPRLDLKPNPLYEDTDLALFKTHYYGGIKKYQWTAVPLSLHGVFVLKDGTVKEVSIGENENEPKFVINDLLPHLASEQIKRPLNEGVKGEELNVLVGSHPFKDDKGSELVKLNILKLLNEKYGVTEEDFLSAELEMVPAAKSTDIGFDRSLIGSYGQDDRVCAYPALTAVLEVEKPEKTALAILTDKEEIGSCGNTGLESDFLRFVIGDLAKMQNGDPTVALRNSKCLSADVNAGLDPTFQDVMEKKNASFLNYGVVVTKYTGARGKSGTSDASAEYVAQIRNMLDNAGIIWQTGELGK
;
A
#
# COMPACT_ATOMS: atom_id res chain seq x y z
N MET A 1 32.91 27.96 34.97
CA MET A 1 31.80 27.10 34.51
C MET A 1 31.96 25.79 35.24
N SER A 2 30.99 25.34 36.04
CA SER A 2 31.09 24.05 36.72
C SER A 2 31.23 22.93 35.69
N GLU A 3 32.22 22.06 35.86
CA GLU A 3 32.38 20.88 34.99
C GLU A 3 31.11 20.03 35.09
N LEU A 4 30.50 19.75 33.93
CA LEU A 4 29.35 18.86 33.84
C LEU A 4 29.79 17.46 34.29
N THR A 5 28.98 16.82 35.12
CA THR A 5 29.19 15.41 35.48
C THR A 5 29.11 14.51 34.25
N ALA A 6 29.70 13.31 34.31
CA ALA A 6 29.60 12.33 33.23
C ALA A 6 28.14 11.99 32.89
N GLU A 7 27.24 12.00 33.87
CA GLU A 7 25.80 11.79 33.67
C GLU A 7 25.17 12.95 32.91
N GLN A 8 25.44 14.20 33.30
CA GLN A 8 24.97 15.38 32.58
C GLN A 8 25.53 15.46 31.15
N LEU A 9 26.79 15.04 30.95
CA LEU A 9 27.39 14.96 29.61
C LEU A 9 26.73 13.89 28.75
N LYS A 10 26.46 12.69 29.30
CA LYS A 10 25.71 11.64 28.59
C LYS A 10 24.30 12.11 28.24
N ASP A 11 23.62 12.73 29.19
CA ASP A 11 22.28 13.26 29.01
C ASP A 11 22.21 14.28 27.87
N ARG A 12 23.24 15.13 27.75
CA ARG A 12 23.34 16.16 26.71
C ARG A 12 23.81 15.64 25.35
N LEU A 13 24.75 14.70 25.32
CA LEU A 13 25.51 14.36 24.10
C LEU A 13 25.09 13.04 23.45
N TYR A 14 24.48 12.12 24.20
CA TYR A 14 24.08 10.85 23.62
C TYR A 14 22.79 11.00 22.83
N TYR A 15 22.75 10.34 21.67
CA TYR A 15 21.50 10.11 20.98
C TYR A 15 20.63 9.17 21.81
N LYS A 16 19.42 9.63 22.16
CA LYS A 16 18.47 8.88 22.98
C LYS A 16 17.26 8.49 22.15
N ARG A 17 17.15 7.19 21.85
CA ARG A 17 15.91 6.61 21.36
C ARG A 17 14.87 6.66 22.50
N LYS A 18 13.67 7.16 22.20
CA LYS A 18 12.56 7.25 23.15
C LYS A 18 11.47 6.27 22.72
N ASN A 19 11.05 5.41 23.63
CA ASN A 19 9.88 4.59 23.39
C ASN A 19 8.63 5.47 23.57
N GLY A 20 7.79 5.55 22.54
CA GLY A 20 6.61 6.40 22.49
C GLY A 20 5.63 6.13 23.62
N ARG A 21 5.44 4.87 24.03
CA ARG A 21 4.55 4.53 25.14
C ARG A 21 5.02 5.08 26.49
N LEU A 22 6.33 5.22 26.69
CA LEU A 22 6.92 5.69 27.94
C LEU A 22 6.89 7.22 28.09
N VAL A 23 6.81 7.95 26.99
CA VAL A 23 6.94 9.43 27.00
C VAL A 23 5.67 10.15 26.54
N SER A 24 4.70 9.44 25.97
CA SER A 24 3.41 10.00 25.56
C SER A 24 2.44 10.00 26.74
N SER A 25 1.55 10.99 26.79
CA SER A 25 0.43 11.00 27.74
C SER A 25 -0.63 9.98 27.33
N ASP A 26 -1.47 9.55 28.28
CA ASP A 26 -2.59 8.66 27.97
C ASP A 26 -3.60 9.31 27.01
N GLU A 27 -3.74 10.64 27.02
CA GLU A 27 -4.58 11.35 26.04
C GLU A 27 -4.05 11.19 24.61
N THR A 28 -2.75 11.34 24.40
CA THR A 28 -2.12 11.13 23.09
C THR A 28 -2.27 9.69 22.63
N LEU A 29 -2.13 8.72 23.54
CA LEU A 29 -2.26 7.30 23.22
C LEU A 29 -3.70 6.93 22.87
N ASN A 30 -4.69 7.42 23.61
CA ASN A 30 -6.10 7.20 23.28
C ASN A 30 -6.46 7.77 21.90
N LYS A 31 -5.91 8.95 21.54
CA LYS A 31 -6.08 9.53 20.20
C LYS A 31 -5.42 8.66 19.11
N ALA A 32 -4.26 8.09 19.40
CA ALA A 32 -3.59 7.17 18.48
C ALA A 32 -4.40 5.88 18.28
N ASP A 33 -4.95 5.31 19.36
CA ASP A 33 -5.80 4.12 19.30
C ASP A 33 -7.08 4.38 18.48
N GLU A 34 -7.73 5.54 18.68
CA GLU A 34 -8.89 5.94 17.88
C GLU A 34 -8.54 6.13 16.40
N TYR A 35 -7.40 6.76 16.10
CA TYR A 35 -6.91 6.91 14.73
C TYR A 35 -6.64 5.55 14.06
N CYS A 36 -6.13 4.57 14.83
CA CYS A 36 -5.90 3.21 14.36
C CYS A 36 -7.18 2.45 13.99
N GLU A 37 -8.34 2.77 14.58
CA GLU A 37 -9.62 2.20 14.14
C GLU A 37 -10.01 2.67 12.73
N GLY A 38 -9.78 3.96 12.44
CA GLY A 38 -9.93 4.52 11.10
C GLY A 38 -9.01 3.83 10.08
N TYR A 39 -7.75 3.59 10.46
CA TYR A 39 -6.77 2.87 9.64
C TYR A 39 -7.20 1.42 9.36
N LYS A 40 -7.61 0.66 10.38
CA LYS A 40 -8.15 -0.69 10.21
C LYS A 40 -9.38 -0.70 9.30
N SER A 41 -10.28 0.27 9.43
CA SER A 41 -11.43 0.40 8.53
C SER A 41 -11.00 0.71 7.09
N PHE A 42 -9.95 1.50 6.88
CA PHE A 42 -9.42 1.80 5.55
C PHE A 42 -8.83 0.54 4.91
N LEU A 43 -7.96 -0.19 5.60
CA LEU A 43 -7.37 -1.44 5.12
C LEU A 43 -8.42 -2.50 4.74
N ASN A 44 -9.47 -2.64 5.56
CA ASN A 44 -10.56 -3.58 5.29
C ASN A 44 -11.39 -3.20 4.05
N LYS A 45 -11.39 -1.93 3.64
CA LYS A 45 -12.07 -1.44 2.43
C LYS A 45 -11.16 -1.40 1.20
N ALA A 46 -9.85 -1.24 1.41
CA ALA A 46 -8.84 -1.00 0.40
C ALA A 46 -7.87 -2.18 0.30
N LYS A 47 -8.32 -3.31 -0.26
CA LYS A 47 -7.46 -4.49 -0.43
C LYS A 47 -6.66 -4.46 -1.73
N THR A 48 -7.14 -3.72 -2.73
CA THR A 48 -6.49 -3.46 -4.02
C THR A 48 -6.13 -1.97 -4.16
N GLU A 49 -5.25 -1.63 -5.10
CA GLU A 49 -4.94 -0.22 -5.40
C GLU A 49 -6.17 0.55 -5.90
N ARG A 50 -7.05 -0.12 -6.65
CA ARG A 50 -8.30 0.49 -7.15
C ARG A 50 -9.23 0.88 -6.02
N GLU A 51 -9.37 0.00 -5.05
CA GLU A 51 -10.20 0.24 -3.88
C GLU A 51 -9.58 1.30 -2.96
N ALA A 52 -8.24 1.32 -2.84
CA ALA A 52 -7.54 2.39 -2.12
C ALA A 52 -7.79 3.76 -2.74
N VAL A 53 -7.69 3.89 -4.08
CA VAL A 53 -8.03 5.14 -4.78
C VAL A 53 -9.50 5.51 -4.59
N LYS A 54 -10.42 4.53 -4.70
CA LYS A 54 -11.86 4.77 -4.52
C LYS A 54 -12.15 5.30 -3.11
N ALA A 55 -11.68 4.61 -2.08
CA ALA A 55 -11.85 5.02 -0.68
C ALA A 55 -11.22 6.39 -0.40
N ALA A 56 -9.98 6.62 -0.89
CA ALA A 56 -9.31 7.90 -0.74
C ALA A 56 -10.06 9.05 -1.44
N THR A 57 -10.62 8.80 -2.62
CA THR A 57 -11.43 9.78 -3.37
C THR A 57 -12.73 10.11 -2.63
N GLU A 58 -13.39 9.11 -2.03
CA GLU A 58 -14.59 9.32 -1.20
C GLU A 58 -14.27 10.16 0.04
N MET A 59 -13.19 9.84 0.75
CA MET A 59 -12.70 10.62 1.89
C MET A 59 -12.34 12.07 1.49
N ALA A 60 -11.70 12.24 0.33
CA ALA A 60 -11.35 13.55 -0.20
C ALA A 60 -12.59 14.39 -0.49
N LYS A 61 -13.58 13.82 -1.19
CA LYS A 61 -14.85 14.51 -1.48
C LYS A 61 -15.58 14.92 -0.21
N ALA A 62 -15.61 14.04 0.81
CA ALA A 62 -16.21 14.35 2.11
C ALA A 62 -15.50 15.52 2.82
N ASN A 63 -14.22 15.77 2.52
CA ASN A 63 -13.41 16.87 3.05
C ASN A 63 -13.29 18.07 2.10
N GLY A 64 -14.23 18.21 1.15
CA GLY A 64 -14.32 19.38 0.28
C GLY A 64 -13.36 19.39 -0.92
N PHE A 65 -12.68 18.27 -1.21
CA PHE A 65 -11.90 18.16 -2.44
C PHE A 65 -12.81 18.02 -3.65
N SER A 66 -12.40 18.65 -4.75
CA SER A 66 -13.05 18.51 -6.06
C SER A 66 -12.08 18.00 -7.11
N GLU A 67 -12.56 17.42 -8.20
CA GLU A 67 -11.67 17.01 -9.28
C GLU A 67 -11.00 18.22 -9.92
N PHE A 68 -9.70 18.11 -10.18
CA PHE A 68 -8.95 19.16 -10.85
C PHE A 68 -9.44 19.34 -12.30
N CYS A 69 -9.70 20.59 -12.68
CA CYS A 69 -10.19 20.94 -14.00
C CYS A 69 -9.14 21.82 -14.71
N ARG A 70 -8.60 21.32 -15.82
CA ARG A 70 -7.64 22.08 -16.63
C ARG A 70 -8.27 23.37 -17.15
N GLY A 71 -7.55 24.47 -17.03
CA GLY A 71 -8.02 25.81 -17.40
C GLY A 71 -8.79 26.54 -16.30
N LYS A 72 -9.13 25.89 -15.19
CA LYS A 72 -9.64 26.56 -13.99
C LYS A 72 -8.47 27.07 -13.15
N THR A 73 -8.61 28.29 -12.62
CA THR A 73 -7.69 28.84 -11.62
C THR A 73 -8.20 28.53 -10.22
N TYR A 74 -7.28 28.14 -9.34
CA TYR A 74 -7.55 27.82 -7.95
C TYR A 74 -6.81 28.80 -7.03
N LYS A 75 -7.44 29.15 -5.90
CA LYS A 75 -6.92 30.07 -4.89
C LYS A 75 -6.33 29.30 -3.71
N ALA A 76 -5.55 29.98 -2.89
CA ALA A 76 -5.01 29.41 -1.66
C ALA A 76 -6.14 28.86 -0.77
N GLY A 77 -5.99 27.61 -0.34
CA GLY A 77 -6.97 26.83 0.42
C GLY A 77 -7.94 25.99 -0.44
N ASP A 78 -7.96 26.17 -1.76
CA ASP A 78 -8.74 25.28 -2.63
C ASP A 78 -8.17 23.86 -2.59
N LYS A 79 -9.07 22.87 -2.53
CA LYS A 79 -8.75 21.45 -2.41
C LYS A 79 -9.10 20.71 -3.71
N VAL A 80 -8.11 20.07 -4.32
CA VAL A 80 -8.28 19.37 -5.61
C VAL A 80 -7.69 17.97 -5.60
N TYR A 81 -8.26 17.04 -6.36
CA TYR A 81 -7.65 15.75 -6.62
C TYR A 81 -7.54 15.46 -8.13
N ILE A 82 -6.55 14.66 -8.52
CA ILE A 82 -6.35 14.17 -9.88
C ILE A 82 -6.30 12.64 -9.81
N ASN A 83 -7.26 11.98 -10.46
CA ASN A 83 -7.34 10.53 -10.52
C ASN A 83 -6.69 10.02 -11.80
N ASN A 84 -5.67 9.17 -11.68
CA ASN A 84 -5.02 8.50 -12.80
C ASN A 84 -5.53 7.06 -12.92
N ARG A 85 -6.51 6.88 -13.81
CA ARG A 85 -7.07 5.56 -14.24
C ARG A 85 -7.63 4.70 -13.09
N GLY A 86 -7.99 5.33 -11.99
CA GLY A 86 -8.51 4.68 -10.79
C GLY A 86 -7.47 3.90 -10.01
N LYS A 87 -6.16 4.09 -10.26
CA LYS A 87 -5.08 3.33 -9.60
C LYS A 87 -4.03 4.19 -8.90
N THR A 88 -3.91 5.45 -9.32
CA THR A 88 -3.05 6.45 -8.68
C THR A 88 -3.85 7.72 -8.43
N LEU A 89 -3.64 8.37 -7.30
CA LEU A 89 -4.37 9.55 -6.87
C LEU A 89 -3.41 10.64 -6.39
N ALA A 90 -3.56 11.85 -6.91
CA ALA A 90 -2.92 13.03 -6.36
C ALA A 90 -3.96 13.90 -5.65
N LEU A 91 -3.65 14.39 -4.45
CA LEU A 91 -4.49 15.31 -3.68
C LEU A 91 -3.67 16.55 -3.34
N ALA A 92 -4.17 17.74 -3.71
CA ALA A 92 -3.48 18.99 -3.48
C ALA A 92 -4.36 19.99 -2.72
N VAL A 93 -3.75 20.69 -1.76
CA VAL A 93 -4.29 21.90 -1.14
C VAL A 93 -3.45 23.08 -1.58
N ILE A 94 -4.05 24.01 -2.32
CA ILE A 94 -3.32 25.12 -2.95
C ILE A 94 -2.77 26.06 -1.87
N GLY A 95 -1.48 26.37 -1.95
CA GLY A 95 -0.81 27.23 -0.99
C GLY A 95 -0.95 28.73 -1.29
N GLU A 96 -0.50 29.55 -0.35
CA GLU A 96 -0.44 31.01 -0.51
C GLU A 96 0.69 31.45 -1.45
N GLN A 97 1.82 30.75 -1.42
CA GLN A 97 2.94 30.97 -2.33
C GLN A 97 2.68 30.38 -3.72
N PRO A 98 3.20 31.00 -4.79
CA PRO A 98 3.16 30.42 -6.13
C PRO A 98 3.80 29.03 -6.15
N VAL A 99 3.26 28.13 -6.98
CA VAL A 99 3.76 26.76 -7.15
C VAL A 99 5.23 26.72 -7.59
N GLU A 100 5.72 27.76 -8.28
CA GLU A 100 7.15 27.92 -8.61
C GLU A 100 8.06 28.00 -7.37
N GLN A 101 7.56 28.43 -6.21
CA GLN A 101 8.31 28.41 -4.93
C GLN A 101 8.43 27.00 -4.34
N GLY A 102 7.87 25.99 -5.02
CA GLY A 102 7.93 24.59 -4.63
C GLY A 102 6.66 24.10 -3.96
N VAL A 103 6.48 22.79 -4.03
CA VAL A 103 5.39 22.03 -3.42
C VAL A 103 5.96 21.13 -2.33
N ASN A 104 5.23 20.98 -1.22
CA ASN A 104 5.56 19.99 -0.19
C ASN A 104 4.81 18.70 -0.53
N ILE A 105 5.55 17.63 -0.81
CA ILE A 105 5.03 16.38 -1.34
C ILE A 105 5.19 15.27 -0.31
N THR A 106 4.13 14.49 -0.07
CA THR A 106 4.19 13.18 0.58
C THR A 106 3.76 12.13 -0.42
N ALA A 107 4.59 11.14 -0.68
CA ALA A 107 4.29 10.07 -1.64
C ALA A 107 4.39 8.71 -0.96
N ALA A 108 3.41 7.85 -1.20
CA ALA A 108 3.36 6.47 -0.71
C ALA A 108 2.69 5.58 -1.78
N HIS A 109 2.97 4.29 -1.79
CA HIS A 109 2.28 3.37 -2.69
C HIS A 109 1.09 2.68 -2.02
N ILE A 110 0.17 2.21 -2.84
CA ILE A 110 -1.11 1.62 -2.43
C ILE A 110 -1.38 0.26 -3.09
N ASP A 111 -0.50 -0.16 -4.02
CA ASP A 111 -0.41 -1.55 -4.42
C ASP A 111 0.33 -2.37 -3.36
N SER A 112 -0.02 -3.64 -3.26
CA SER A 112 0.58 -4.60 -2.34
C SER A 112 0.76 -5.94 -3.06
N PRO A 113 1.67 -6.82 -2.62
CA PRO A 113 1.85 -8.12 -3.23
C PRO A 113 0.57 -8.96 -3.18
N ARG A 114 0.26 -9.66 -4.26
CA ARG A 114 -1.02 -10.36 -4.47
C ARG A 114 -0.92 -11.46 -5.51
N LEU A 115 -2.05 -12.12 -5.80
CA LEU A 115 -2.16 -13.11 -6.86
C LEU A 115 -3.17 -12.62 -7.91
N ASP A 116 -2.70 -12.35 -9.12
CA ASP A 116 -3.55 -11.90 -10.20
C ASP A 116 -4.07 -13.11 -10.97
N LEU A 117 -5.31 -13.05 -11.43
CA LEU A 117 -5.81 -14.07 -12.35
C LEU A 117 -5.13 -13.90 -13.71
N LYS A 118 -4.70 -15.02 -14.32
CA LYS A 118 -4.21 -15.00 -15.71
C LYS A 118 -5.36 -14.64 -16.67
N PRO A 119 -5.08 -14.19 -17.91
CA PRO A 119 -6.15 -13.82 -18.86
C PRO A 119 -7.15 -14.95 -19.20
N ASN A 120 -6.70 -16.20 -19.16
CA ASN A 120 -7.56 -17.39 -19.26
C ASN A 120 -7.45 -18.17 -17.94
N PRO A 121 -8.11 -17.71 -16.87
CA PRO A 121 -7.81 -18.23 -15.54
C PRO A 121 -8.64 -19.47 -15.22
N LEU A 122 -9.87 -19.55 -15.69
CA LEU A 122 -10.82 -20.59 -15.29
C LEU A 122 -10.60 -21.88 -16.08
N TYR A 123 -10.33 -22.96 -15.37
CA TYR A 123 -10.24 -24.29 -15.96
C TYR A 123 -10.82 -25.35 -15.02
N GLU A 124 -11.12 -26.52 -15.56
CA GLU A 124 -11.50 -27.69 -14.79
C GLU A 124 -10.39 -28.74 -14.82
N ASP A 125 -10.10 -29.33 -13.67
CA ASP A 125 -9.24 -30.49 -13.55
C ASP A 125 -9.77 -31.40 -12.44
N THR A 126 -9.95 -32.68 -12.75
CA THR A 126 -10.40 -33.71 -11.79
C THR A 126 -11.68 -33.30 -11.06
N ASP A 127 -12.70 -32.87 -11.81
CA ASP A 127 -14.01 -32.41 -11.30
C ASP A 127 -13.92 -31.24 -10.30
N LEU A 128 -12.86 -30.43 -10.38
CA LEU A 128 -12.70 -29.19 -9.63
C LEU A 128 -12.48 -28.03 -10.58
N ALA A 129 -13.20 -26.93 -10.36
CA ALA A 129 -12.94 -25.66 -11.03
C ALA A 129 -11.85 -24.89 -10.27
N LEU A 130 -10.84 -24.44 -11.01
CA LEU A 130 -9.67 -23.75 -10.51
C LEU A 130 -9.47 -22.43 -11.25
N PHE A 131 -8.92 -21.43 -10.57
CA PHE A 131 -8.33 -20.27 -11.21
C PHE A 131 -6.81 -20.38 -11.27
N LYS A 132 -6.27 -20.21 -12.47
CA LYS A 132 -4.84 -20.03 -12.73
C LYS A 132 -4.43 -18.61 -12.36
N THR A 133 -3.39 -18.48 -11.53
CA THR A 133 -2.89 -17.19 -11.08
C THR A 133 -1.47 -16.90 -11.57
N HIS A 134 -1.08 -15.63 -11.47
CA HIS A 134 0.28 -15.15 -11.56
C HIS A 134 0.52 -14.20 -10.39
N TYR A 135 1.56 -14.44 -9.58
CA TYR A 135 1.83 -13.55 -8.46
C TYR A 135 2.31 -12.17 -8.93
N TYR A 136 1.92 -11.15 -8.18
CA TYR A 136 2.29 -9.75 -8.36
C TYR A 136 3.14 -9.32 -7.16
N GLY A 137 4.28 -8.68 -7.42
CA GLY A 137 5.25 -8.31 -6.40
C GLY A 137 6.04 -9.48 -5.79
N GLY A 138 6.80 -9.20 -4.74
CA GLY A 138 7.67 -10.17 -4.07
C GLY A 138 6.97 -10.99 -2.99
N ILE A 139 6.27 -12.08 -3.34
CA ILE A 139 5.61 -12.94 -2.33
C ILE A 139 6.45 -14.12 -1.82
N LYS A 140 6.27 -14.46 -0.55
CA LYS A 140 6.60 -15.79 -0.01
C LYS A 140 5.48 -16.78 -0.34
N LYS A 141 5.59 -17.45 -1.49
CA LYS A 141 4.54 -18.31 -2.08
C LYS A 141 3.91 -19.31 -1.10
N TYR A 142 4.70 -19.92 -0.22
CA TYR A 142 4.20 -20.89 0.77
C TYR A 142 3.29 -20.29 1.85
N GLN A 143 3.24 -18.96 2.01
CA GLN A 143 2.32 -18.30 2.95
C GLN A 143 0.94 -18.03 2.36
N TRP A 144 0.74 -18.33 1.06
CA TRP A 144 -0.52 -18.13 0.35
C TRP A 144 -1.34 -19.42 0.19
N THR A 145 -0.77 -20.55 0.58
CA THR A 145 -1.47 -21.85 0.61
C THR A 145 -2.18 -22.05 1.95
N ALA A 146 -3.25 -22.83 1.95
CA ALA A 146 -4.03 -23.19 3.13
C ALA A 146 -4.55 -22.00 3.97
N VAL A 147 -4.69 -20.81 3.36
CA VAL A 147 -5.30 -19.63 3.95
C VAL A 147 -6.56 -19.22 3.19
N PRO A 148 -7.60 -18.72 3.85
CA PRO A 148 -8.78 -18.19 3.16
C PRO A 148 -8.43 -16.94 2.33
N LEU A 149 -8.83 -16.94 1.07
CA LEU A 149 -8.65 -15.84 0.11
C LEU A 149 -10.01 -15.23 -0.28
N SER A 150 -9.99 -13.96 -0.65
CA SER A 150 -11.10 -13.23 -1.26
C SER A 150 -10.72 -12.76 -2.66
N LEU A 151 -11.72 -12.62 -3.52
CA LEU A 151 -11.58 -12.16 -4.90
C LEU A 151 -12.04 -10.71 -5.00
N HIS A 152 -11.16 -9.86 -5.54
CA HIS A 152 -11.38 -8.44 -5.74
C HIS A 152 -11.07 -8.04 -7.18
N GLY A 153 -11.55 -6.88 -7.61
CA GLY A 153 -11.16 -6.27 -8.88
C GLY A 153 -12.34 -5.91 -9.78
N VAL A 154 -12.15 -5.97 -11.09
CA VAL A 154 -13.15 -5.56 -12.07
C VAL A 154 -13.16 -6.45 -13.32
N PHE A 155 -14.35 -6.62 -13.89
CA PHE A 155 -14.49 -6.93 -15.32
C PHE A 155 -14.76 -5.65 -16.09
N VAL A 156 -14.11 -5.47 -17.24
CA VAL A 156 -14.44 -4.40 -18.19
C VAL A 156 -15.00 -5.02 -19.45
N LEU A 157 -16.31 -4.83 -19.68
CA LEU A 157 -17.01 -5.40 -20.83
C LEU A 157 -16.66 -4.67 -22.13
N LYS A 158 -16.94 -5.30 -23.27
CA LYS A 158 -16.68 -4.73 -24.61
C LYS A 158 -17.36 -3.38 -24.87
N ASP A 159 -18.48 -3.11 -24.22
CA ASP A 159 -19.19 -1.83 -24.31
C ASP A 159 -18.61 -0.75 -23.37
N GLY A 160 -17.57 -1.07 -22.60
CA GLY A 160 -16.93 -0.20 -21.62
C GLY A 160 -17.56 -0.25 -20.23
N THR A 161 -18.62 -1.04 -20.02
CA THR A 161 -19.23 -1.21 -18.70
C THR A 161 -18.25 -1.87 -17.74
N VAL A 162 -18.05 -1.25 -16.58
CA VAL A 162 -17.21 -1.80 -15.50
C VAL A 162 -18.10 -2.53 -14.49
N LYS A 163 -17.77 -3.79 -14.20
CA LYS A 163 -18.41 -4.60 -13.14
C LYS A 163 -17.41 -4.78 -12.01
N GLU A 164 -17.69 -4.18 -10.85
CA GLU A 164 -16.87 -4.37 -9.65
C GLU A 164 -17.10 -5.75 -9.04
N VAL A 165 -16.00 -6.38 -8.61
CA VAL A 165 -15.98 -7.71 -7.99
C VAL A 165 -15.42 -7.58 -6.58
N SER A 166 -16.18 -8.08 -5.61
CA SER A 166 -15.74 -8.33 -4.24
C SER A 166 -16.50 -9.56 -3.74
N ILE A 167 -15.77 -10.63 -3.43
CA ILE A 167 -16.31 -11.91 -2.94
C ILE A 167 -15.40 -12.48 -1.86
N GLY A 168 -15.98 -12.81 -0.71
CA GLY A 168 -15.27 -13.43 0.42
C GLY A 168 -14.93 -12.45 1.54
N GLU A 169 -15.50 -11.24 1.47
CA GLU A 169 -15.30 -10.19 2.46
C GLU A 169 -16.37 -10.19 3.56
N ASN A 170 -17.60 -10.60 3.22
CA ASN A 170 -18.71 -10.71 4.16
C ASN A 170 -18.77 -12.10 4.79
N GLU A 171 -19.28 -12.22 6.02
CA GLU A 171 -19.31 -13.50 6.77
C GLU A 171 -20.07 -14.62 6.05
N ASN A 172 -21.11 -14.26 5.28
CA ASN A 172 -21.97 -15.21 4.55
C ASN A 172 -21.51 -15.46 3.10
N GLU A 173 -20.39 -14.87 2.68
CA GLU A 173 -19.85 -15.09 1.34
C GLU A 173 -18.88 -16.27 1.30
N PRO A 174 -18.83 -16.99 0.16
CA PRO A 174 -17.83 -18.01 -0.03
C PRO A 174 -16.43 -17.38 -0.06
N LYS A 175 -15.45 -18.13 0.42
CA LYS A 175 -14.03 -17.80 0.33
C LYS A 175 -13.33 -18.84 -0.54
N PHE A 176 -12.13 -18.49 -0.99
CA PHE A 176 -11.32 -19.34 -1.85
C PHE A 176 -10.09 -19.83 -1.10
N VAL A 177 -9.40 -20.83 -1.65
CA VAL A 177 -8.20 -21.39 -1.04
C VAL A 177 -7.27 -21.95 -2.11
N ILE A 178 -5.97 -21.86 -1.87
CA ILE A 178 -4.97 -22.64 -2.60
C ILE A 178 -4.61 -23.83 -1.73
N ASN A 179 -4.82 -25.03 -2.25
CA ASN A 179 -4.54 -26.25 -1.50
C ASN A 179 -3.02 -26.40 -1.30
N ASP A 180 -2.62 -26.88 -0.12
CA ASP A 180 -1.28 -27.40 0.10
C ASP A 180 -1.32 -28.93 0.26
N LEU A 181 -0.19 -29.58 -0.03
CA LEU A 181 -0.09 -31.02 0.11
C LEU A 181 0.00 -31.40 1.58
N LEU A 182 -0.90 -32.27 2.02
CA LEU A 182 -0.92 -32.76 3.40
C LEU A 182 0.42 -33.43 3.78
N PRO A 183 0.88 -33.27 5.04
CA PRO A 183 2.25 -33.64 5.43
C PRO A 183 2.56 -35.14 5.26
N HIS A 184 1.56 -36.02 5.38
CA HIS A 184 1.73 -37.47 5.21
C HIS A 184 2.16 -37.89 3.79
N LEU A 185 1.94 -37.03 2.77
CA LEU A 185 2.31 -37.30 1.37
C LEU A 185 3.32 -36.26 0.83
N ALA A 186 3.78 -35.33 1.65
CA ALA A 186 4.62 -34.21 1.25
C ALA A 186 6.14 -34.52 1.24
N SER A 187 6.55 -35.79 1.30
CA SER A 187 7.96 -36.19 1.46
C SER A 187 8.88 -35.61 0.37
N GLU A 188 8.38 -35.48 -0.87
CA GLU A 188 9.14 -34.87 -1.96
C GLU A 188 9.04 -33.35 -1.99
N GLN A 189 7.90 -32.77 -1.56
CA GLN A 189 7.72 -31.32 -1.51
C GLN A 189 8.63 -30.69 -0.44
N ILE A 190 8.74 -31.32 0.74
CA ILE A 190 9.55 -30.85 1.88
C ILE A 190 11.06 -30.83 1.54
N LYS A 191 11.51 -31.64 0.57
CA LYS A 191 12.90 -31.64 0.11
C LYS A 191 13.25 -30.45 -0.78
N ARG A 192 12.26 -29.73 -1.32
CA ARG A 192 12.49 -28.56 -2.18
C ARG A 192 13.07 -27.42 -1.35
N PRO A 193 13.95 -26.58 -1.93
CA PRO A 193 14.33 -25.31 -1.32
C PRO A 193 13.10 -24.48 -0.93
N LEU A 194 13.16 -23.69 0.16
CA LEU A 194 11.98 -22.99 0.71
C LEU A 194 11.28 -22.09 -0.32
N ASN A 195 12.04 -21.44 -1.21
CA ASN A 195 11.51 -20.60 -2.30
C ASN A 195 10.85 -21.40 -3.45
N GLU A 196 11.03 -22.71 -3.47
CA GLU A 196 10.47 -23.67 -4.44
C GLU A 196 9.52 -24.69 -3.79
N GLY A 197 9.33 -24.64 -2.47
CA GLY A 197 8.40 -25.50 -1.74
C GLY A 197 7.00 -25.47 -2.35
N VAL A 198 6.56 -24.27 -2.75
CA VAL A 198 5.40 -24.04 -3.61
C VAL A 198 5.85 -23.20 -4.81
N LYS A 199 5.65 -23.70 -6.02
CA LYS A 199 5.99 -23.02 -7.27
C LYS A 199 4.88 -22.03 -7.66
N GLY A 200 5.23 -21.02 -8.47
CA GLY A 200 4.25 -20.04 -8.94
C GLY A 200 3.10 -20.69 -9.73
N GLU A 201 3.41 -21.66 -10.59
CA GLU A 201 2.40 -22.40 -11.37
C GLU A 201 1.56 -23.39 -10.52
N GLU A 202 1.93 -23.62 -9.25
CA GLU A 202 1.18 -24.43 -8.30
C GLU A 202 0.17 -23.58 -7.49
N LEU A 203 0.19 -22.24 -7.63
CA LEU A 203 -0.74 -21.31 -6.96
C LEU A 203 -2.11 -21.27 -7.66
N ASN A 204 -2.77 -22.43 -7.77
CA ASN A 204 -4.08 -22.56 -8.39
C ASN A 204 -5.17 -22.45 -7.31
N VAL A 205 -6.11 -21.53 -7.49
CA VAL A 205 -7.13 -21.24 -6.49
C VAL A 205 -8.34 -22.11 -6.73
N LEU A 206 -8.78 -22.86 -5.73
CA LEU A 206 -9.99 -23.68 -5.78
C LEU A 206 -11.23 -22.79 -5.71
N VAL A 207 -12.11 -22.90 -6.71
CA VAL A 207 -13.32 -22.04 -6.82
C VAL A 207 -14.63 -22.81 -6.90
N GLY A 208 -14.61 -24.12 -7.15
CA GLY A 208 -15.82 -24.94 -7.04
C GLY A 208 -15.62 -26.41 -7.34
N SER A 209 -16.64 -27.20 -7.02
CA SER A 209 -16.64 -28.66 -7.19
C SER A 209 -18.00 -29.24 -7.63
N HIS A 210 -19.04 -28.40 -7.74
CA HIS A 210 -20.36 -28.87 -8.13
C HIS A 210 -20.54 -28.74 -9.66
N PRO A 211 -20.85 -29.83 -10.38
CA PRO A 211 -21.09 -29.77 -11.80
C PRO A 211 -22.44 -29.11 -12.10
N PHE A 212 -22.56 -28.55 -13.31
CA PHE A 212 -23.85 -28.22 -13.89
C PHE A 212 -24.66 -29.51 -14.04
N LYS A 213 -25.93 -29.47 -13.65
CA LYS A 213 -26.77 -30.67 -13.60
C LYS A 213 -27.22 -31.07 -15.01
N ASP A 214 -26.37 -31.83 -15.68
CA ASP A 214 -26.63 -32.47 -16.97
C ASP A 214 -25.85 -33.79 -17.06
N ASP A 215 -26.37 -34.74 -17.82
CA ASP A 215 -25.79 -36.08 -18.01
C ASP A 215 -24.84 -36.11 -19.23
N LYS A 216 -24.73 -34.99 -19.95
CA LYS A 216 -23.93 -34.84 -21.18
C LYS A 216 -23.06 -33.59 -21.10
N GLY A 217 -21.80 -33.72 -21.47
CA GLY A 217 -20.86 -32.61 -21.59
C GLY A 217 -19.50 -32.92 -20.99
N SER A 218 -18.55 -32.03 -21.22
CA SER A 218 -17.25 -31.96 -20.55
C SER A 218 -17.15 -30.65 -19.79
N GLU A 219 -16.31 -30.60 -18.76
CA GLU A 219 -16.06 -29.38 -17.97
C GLU A 219 -17.33 -28.81 -17.31
N LEU A 220 -18.16 -29.69 -16.73
CA LEU A 220 -19.46 -29.30 -16.17
C LEU A 220 -19.33 -28.47 -14.88
N VAL A 221 -18.24 -28.60 -14.12
CA VAL A 221 -17.97 -27.78 -12.94
C VAL A 221 -17.57 -26.38 -13.35
N LYS A 222 -16.68 -26.24 -14.35
CA LYS A 222 -16.35 -24.95 -14.98
C LYS A 222 -17.61 -24.28 -15.55
N LEU A 223 -18.46 -25.02 -16.25
CA LEU A 223 -19.72 -24.49 -16.78
C LEU A 223 -20.61 -23.94 -15.67
N ASN A 224 -20.70 -24.63 -14.53
CA ASN A 224 -21.46 -24.16 -13.38
C ASN A 224 -20.88 -22.87 -12.78
N ILE A 225 -19.56 -22.76 -12.68
CA ILE A 225 -18.91 -21.51 -12.23
C ILE A 225 -19.18 -20.36 -13.19
N LEU A 226 -19.07 -20.57 -14.50
CA LEU A 226 -19.40 -19.56 -15.51
C LEU A 226 -20.88 -19.15 -15.42
N LYS A 227 -21.80 -20.09 -15.19
CA LYS A 227 -23.22 -19.80 -14.96
C LYS A 227 -23.41 -18.87 -13.75
N LEU A 228 -22.76 -19.16 -12.62
CA LEU A 228 -22.85 -18.33 -11.41
C LEU A 228 -22.27 -16.91 -11.63
N LEU A 229 -21.13 -16.81 -12.33
CA LEU A 229 -20.54 -15.52 -12.69
C LEU A 229 -21.44 -14.74 -13.65
N ASN A 230 -22.06 -15.42 -14.61
CA ASN A 230 -23.02 -14.80 -15.53
C ASN A 230 -24.28 -14.32 -14.80
N GLU A 231 -24.86 -15.12 -13.91
CA GLU A 231 -26.02 -14.73 -13.11
C GLU A 231 -25.73 -13.53 -12.21
N LYS A 232 -24.54 -13.46 -11.60
CA LYS A 232 -24.17 -12.40 -10.66
C LYS A 232 -23.72 -11.11 -11.35
N TYR A 233 -22.90 -11.21 -12.40
CA TYR A 233 -22.23 -10.05 -13.01
C TYR A 233 -22.61 -9.81 -14.47
N GLY A 234 -23.29 -10.76 -15.12
CA GLY A 234 -23.61 -10.72 -16.54
C GLY A 234 -22.39 -10.97 -17.44
N VAL A 235 -21.36 -11.63 -16.93
CA VAL A 235 -20.10 -11.87 -17.66
C VAL A 235 -20.04 -13.24 -18.29
N THR A 236 -19.22 -13.37 -19.32
CA THR A 236 -18.88 -14.61 -20.02
C THR A 236 -17.40 -14.93 -19.81
N GLU A 237 -16.95 -16.10 -20.27
CA GLU A 237 -15.55 -16.49 -20.16
C GLU A 237 -14.60 -15.53 -20.92
N GLU A 238 -15.05 -14.95 -22.04
CA GLU A 238 -14.23 -14.01 -22.81
C GLU A 238 -13.93 -12.72 -22.03
N ASP A 239 -14.80 -12.33 -21.09
CA ASP A 239 -14.63 -11.09 -20.33
C ASP A 239 -13.45 -11.15 -19.33
N PHE A 240 -12.91 -12.34 -19.04
CA PHE A 240 -11.66 -12.47 -18.29
C PHE A 240 -10.47 -11.83 -19.02
N LEU A 241 -10.50 -11.74 -20.36
CA LEU A 241 -9.42 -11.16 -21.16
C LEU A 241 -9.23 -9.65 -20.92
N SER A 242 -10.28 -8.97 -20.49
CA SER A 242 -10.28 -7.55 -20.11
C SER A 242 -10.65 -7.34 -18.64
N ALA A 243 -10.40 -8.34 -17.81
CA ALA A 243 -10.56 -8.26 -16.37
C ALA A 243 -9.23 -7.95 -15.67
N GLU A 244 -9.34 -7.30 -14.53
CA GLU A 244 -8.27 -7.19 -13.54
C GLU A 244 -8.82 -7.78 -12.25
N LEU A 245 -8.47 -9.03 -11.96
CA LEU A 245 -8.99 -9.77 -10.83
C LEU A 245 -7.85 -10.27 -9.96
N GLU A 246 -8.04 -10.11 -8.66
CA GLU A 246 -6.98 -10.15 -7.67
C GLU A 246 -7.44 -11.02 -6.50
N MET A 247 -6.63 -12.01 -6.15
CA MET A 247 -6.82 -12.85 -4.98
C MET A 247 -5.94 -12.33 -3.85
N VAL A 248 -6.59 -12.03 -2.72
CA VAL A 248 -5.98 -11.43 -1.54
C VAL A 248 -6.40 -12.21 -0.28
N PRO A 249 -5.65 -12.15 0.82
CA PRO A 249 -6.08 -12.75 2.09
C PRO A 249 -7.44 -12.21 2.55
N ALA A 250 -8.35 -13.11 2.90
CA ALA A 250 -9.70 -12.76 3.38
C ALA A 250 -9.72 -12.30 4.86
N ALA A 251 -8.59 -12.38 5.56
CA ALA A 251 -8.47 -11.92 6.94
C ALA A 251 -8.78 -10.41 7.03
N LYS A 252 -9.48 -10.02 8.10
CA LYS A 252 -9.74 -8.61 8.44
C LYS A 252 -8.62 -8.07 9.31
N SER A 253 -8.39 -6.76 9.25
CA SER A 253 -7.44 -6.08 10.14
C SER A 253 -7.87 -6.23 11.60
N THR A 254 -6.92 -6.58 12.47
CA THR A 254 -7.18 -6.84 13.90
C THR A 254 -6.01 -6.37 14.76
N ASP A 255 -6.25 -6.23 16.06
CA ASP A 255 -5.18 -6.03 17.03
C ASP A 255 -4.43 -7.34 17.29
N ILE A 256 -3.14 -7.24 17.58
CA ILE A 256 -2.21 -8.34 17.84
C ILE A 256 -1.52 -8.12 19.19
N GLY A 257 -1.38 -9.20 19.97
CA GLY A 257 -0.77 -9.19 21.31
C GLY A 257 -1.79 -9.03 22.44
N PHE A 258 -1.43 -9.50 23.64
CA PHE A 258 -2.31 -9.41 24.83
C PHE A 258 -2.64 -7.96 25.20
N ASP A 259 -1.73 -7.05 24.90
CA ASP A 259 -1.87 -5.61 25.16
C ASP A 259 -2.48 -4.85 23.98
N ARG A 260 -2.79 -5.55 22.87
CA ARG A 260 -3.37 -4.96 21.64
C ARG A 260 -2.51 -3.84 21.05
N SER A 261 -1.20 -3.86 21.31
CA SER A 261 -0.27 -2.78 20.93
C SER A 261 0.15 -2.78 19.45
N LEU A 262 -0.25 -3.80 18.69
CA LEU A 262 0.11 -3.97 17.28
C LEU A 262 -1.13 -4.20 16.43
N ILE A 263 -1.05 -3.87 15.14
CA ILE A 263 -2.09 -4.15 14.15
C ILE A 263 -1.58 -5.22 13.19
N GLY A 264 -2.37 -6.26 12.96
CA GLY A 264 -2.13 -7.27 11.94
C GLY A 264 -3.13 -7.11 10.80
N SER A 265 -2.63 -6.96 9.57
CA SER A 265 -3.48 -6.86 8.38
C SER A 265 -2.71 -7.23 7.11
N TYR A 266 -3.45 -7.69 6.10
CA TYR A 266 -2.95 -7.69 4.72
C TYR A 266 -2.79 -6.25 4.19
N GLY A 267 -1.80 -6.03 3.34
CA GLY A 267 -1.58 -4.79 2.60
C GLY A 267 -1.18 -3.60 3.47
N GLN A 268 -0.55 -3.83 4.64
CA GLN A 268 0.08 -2.74 5.39
C GLN A 268 1.18 -2.07 4.58
N ASP A 269 1.90 -2.86 3.79
CA ASP A 269 2.86 -2.42 2.79
C ASP A 269 2.13 -1.89 1.53
N ASP A 270 2.15 -0.59 1.21
CA ASP A 270 2.57 0.55 2.04
C ASP A 270 1.38 1.44 2.45
N ARG A 271 0.20 0.83 2.55
CA ARG A 271 -1.01 1.54 2.98
C ARG A 271 -0.89 2.12 4.39
N VAL A 272 0.04 1.63 5.21
CA VAL A 272 0.38 2.21 6.52
C VAL A 272 1.02 3.59 6.41
N CYS A 273 1.69 3.92 5.30
CA CYS A 273 2.16 5.29 5.02
C CYS A 273 1.18 6.06 4.14
N ALA A 274 0.48 5.39 3.23
CA ALA A 274 -0.53 6.02 2.38
C ALA A 274 -1.69 6.62 3.19
N TYR A 275 -2.16 5.94 4.23
CA TYR A 275 -3.27 6.41 5.06
C TYR A 275 -2.92 7.68 5.87
N PRO A 276 -1.77 7.77 6.54
CA PRO A 276 -1.27 9.03 7.11
C PRO A 276 -1.05 10.13 6.06
N ALA A 277 -0.47 9.82 4.90
CA ALA A 277 -0.28 10.81 3.84
C ALA A 277 -1.63 11.39 3.35
N LEU A 278 -2.65 10.52 3.21
CA LEU A 278 -4.02 10.91 2.89
C LEU A 278 -4.62 11.77 4.00
N THR A 279 -4.74 11.25 5.22
CA THR A 279 -5.42 11.96 6.32
C THR A 279 -4.74 13.29 6.65
N ALA A 280 -3.40 13.36 6.61
CA ALA A 280 -2.67 14.60 6.80
C ALA A 280 -3.05 15.66 5.76
N VAL A 281 -3.11 15.33 4.46
CA VAL A 281 -3.49 16.32 3.43
C VAL A 281 -4.97 16.72 3.52
N LEU A 282 -5.84 15.84 4.01
CA LEU A 282 -7.26 16.17 4.22
C LEU A 282 -7.45 17.25 5.28
N GLU A 283 -6.63 17.22 6.34
CA GLU A 283 -6.63 18.18 7.46
C GLU A 283 -5.93 19.51 7.13
N VAL A 284 -5.17 19.59 6.04
CA VAL A 284 -4.57 20.86 5.61
C VAL A 284 -5.66 21.82 5.10
N GLU A 285 -5.69 23.02 5.67
CA GLU A 285 -6.65 24.06 5.26
C GLU A 285 -6.03 25.07 4.30
N LYS A 286 -5.07 25.88 4.75
CA LYS A 286 -4.46 26.95 3.95
C LYS A 286 -2.95 27.01 4.20
N PRO A 287 -2.16 26.17 3.51
CA PRO A 287 -0.73 26.06 3.76
C PRO A 287 0.04 27.21 3.08
N GLU A 288 1.24 27.53 3.58
CA GLU A 288 2.12 28.53 2.96
C GLU A 288 2.54 28.10 1.55
N LYS A 289 3.00 26.86 1.41
CA LYS A 289 3.28 26.22 0.11
C LYS A 289 2.22 25.17 -0.18
N THR A 290 1.92 24.95 -1.47
CA THR A 290 0.99 23.90 -1.89
C THR A 290 1.40 22.56 -1.26
N ALA A 291 0.45 21.89 -0.60
CA ALA A 291 0.64 20.55 -0.04
C ALA A 291 0.10 19.53 -1.04
N LEU A 292 0.86 18.48 -1.30
CA LEU A 292 0.54 17.45 -2.29
C LEU A 292 0.76 16.05 -1.71
N ALA A 293 -0.30 15.25 -1.63
CA ALA A 293 -0.17 13.82 -1.38
C ALA A 293 -0.30 13.03 -2.68
N ILE A 294 0.58 12.05 -2.89
CA ILE A 294 0.52 11.12 -4.02
C ILE A 294 0.37 9.70 -3.47
N LEU A 295 -0.70 9.03 -3.88
CA LEU A 295 -0.94 7.60 -3.61
C LEU A 295 -0.76 6.85 -4.93
N THR A 296 0.28 6.04 -5.05
CA THR A 296 0.70 5.43 -6.34
C THR A 296 0.56 3.92 -6.39
N ASP A 297 0.37 3.38 -7.59
CA ASP A 297 0.45 1.95 -7.91
C ASP A 297 1.85 1.57 -8.44
N LYS A 298 2.08 0.28 -8.68
CA LYS A 298 3.24 -0.33 -9.34
C LYS A 298 4.57 -0.34 -8.59
N GLU A 299 4.65 0.09 -7.34
CA GLU A 299 5.93 0.08 -6.62
C GLU A 299 6.51 -1.34 -6.57
N GLU A 300 5.68 -2.32 -6.21
CA GLU A 300 6.07 -3.71 -5.93
C GLU A 300 6.64 -4.47 -7.14
N ILE A 301 6.52 -3.89 -8.33
CA ILE A 301 7.06 -4.43 -9.59
C ILE A 301 8.11 -3.52 -10.24
N GLY A 302 8.62 -2.53 -9.50
CA GLY A 302 9.66 -1.61 -9.93
C GLY A 302 9.15 -0.24 -10.40
N SER A 303 7.96 0.19 -10.00
CA SER A 303 7.35 1.49 -10.31
C SER A 303 7.08 1.79 -11.79
N CYS A 304 7.26 0.79 -12.67
CA CYS A 304 7.03 0.88 -14.11
C CYS A 304 5.53 0.89 -14.47
N GLY A 305 5.16 1.67 -15.49
CA GLY A 305 3.82 1.67 -16.08
C GLY A 305 3.10 3.02 -15.96
N ASN A 306 1.90 3.13 -16.52
CA ASN A 306 1.18 4.41 -16.65
C ASN A 306 0.72 5.02 -15.31
N THR A 307 0.74 4.24 -14.23
CA THR A 307 0.23 4.59 -12.90
C THR A 307 1.34 4.70 -11.87
N GLY A 308 2.50 4.08 -12.10
CA GLY A 308 3.64 4.13 -11.19
C GLY A 308 4.46 5.43 -11.24
N LEU A 309 5.38 5.58 -10.29
CA LEU A 309 6.19 6.80 -10.13
C LEU A 309 7.31 6.95 -11.16
N GLU A 310 7.66 5.92 -11.94
CA GLU A 310 8.53 6.10 -13.11
C GLU A 310 7.79 6.76 -14.29
N SER A 311 6.46 6.87 -14.24
CA SER A 311 5.70 7.63 -15.24
C SER A 311 5.87 9.14 -15.09
N ASP A 312 5.46 9.88 -16.13
CA ASP A 312 5.41 11.34 -16.07
C ASP A 312 4.23 11.88 -15.22
N PHE A 313 3.46 11.04 -14.52
CA PHE A 313 2.26 11.47 -13.79
C PHE A 313 2.54 12.60 -12.79
N LEU A 314 3.58 12.47 -11.95
CA LEU A 314 3.95 13.52 -11.00
C LEU A 314 4.33 14.84 -11.71
N ARG A 315 5.05 14.73 -12.85
CA ARG A 315 5.42 15.90 -13.67
C ARG A 315 4.19 16.55 -14.28
N PHE A 316 3.18 15.77 -14.69
CA PHE A 316 1.91 16.29 -15.18
C PHE A 316 1.13 17.00 -14.08
N VAL A 317 1.06 16.44 -12.88
CA VAL A 317 0.38 17.07 -11.73
C VAL A 317 1.03 18.42 -11.39
N ILE A 318 2.34 18.44 -11.16
CA ILE A 318 3.05 19.68 -10.81
C ILE A 318 3.03 20.67 -11.97
N GLY A 319 3.12 20.17 -13.21
CA GLY A 319 3.02 21.00 -14.40
C GLY A 319 1.66 21.65 -14.57
N ASP A 320 0.57 20.92 -14.34
CA ASP A 320 -0.79 21.46 -14.40
C ASP A 320 -1.03 22.49 -13.28
N LEU A 321 -0.52 22.23 -12.07
CA LEU A 321 -0.56 23.17 -10.94
C LEU A 321 0.27 24.44 -11.16
N ALA A 322 1.46 24.33 -11.79
CA ALA A 322 2.27 25.50 -12.11
C ALA A 322 1.63 26.33 -13.24
N LYS A 323 1.14 25.67 -14.29
CA LYS A 323 0.54 26.33 -15.46
C LYS A 323 -0.74 27.10 -15.13
N MET A 324 -1.55 26.65 -14.17
CA MET A 324 -2.75 27.40 -13.76
C MET A 324 -2.41 28.79 -13.17
N GLN A 325 -1.16 28.99 -12.74
CA GLN A 325 -0.61 30.23 -12.19
C GLN A 325 0.35 30.93 -13.18
N ASN A 326 0.44 30.47 -14.43
CA ASN A 326 1.43 30.90 -15.43
C ASN A 326 2.89 30.72 -15.00
N GLY A 327 3.17 29.78 -14.09
CA GLY A 327 4.52 29.45 -13.64
C GLY A 327 5.19 28.36 -14.48
N ASP A 328 6.52 28.25 -14.38
CA ASP A 328 7.36 27.22 -14.97
C ASP A 328 7.33 25.91 -14.14
N PRO A 329 6.79 24.82 -14.71
CA PRO A 329 6.80 23.49 -14.07
C PRO A 329 8.19 23.02 -13.62
N THR A 330 9.24 23.38 -14.36
CA THR A 330 10.61 22.96 -14.08
C THR A 330 11.14 23.63 -12.81
N VAL A 331 10.85 24.91 -12.64
CA VAL A 331 11.23 25.68 -11.44
C VAL A 331 10.46 25.16 -10.24
N ALA A 332 9.15 24.92 -10.39
CA ALA A 332 8.32 24.31 -9.35
C ALA A 332 8.89 22.96 -8.86
N LEU A 333 9.23 22.06 -9.79
CA LEU A 333 9.83 20.77 -9.46
C LEU A 333 11.16 20.91 -8.71
N ARG A 334 12.06 21.79 -9.16
CA ARG A 334 13.38 22.02 -8.52
C ARG A 334 13.28 22.56 -7.10
N ASN A 335 12.25 23.36 -6.81
CA ASN A 335 12.02 23.96 -5.50
C ASN A 335 11.15 23.09 -4.57
N SER A 336 10.59 22.00 -5.10
CA SER A 336 9.73 21.10 -4.34
C SER A 336 10.52 20.20 -3.38
N LYS A 337 9.86 19.78 -2.31
CA LYS A 337 10.42 18.90 -1.28
C LYS A 337 9.52 17.69 -1.17
N CYS A 338 10.11 16.50 -1.17
CA CYS A 338 9.36 15.25 -1.10
C CYS A 338 9.75 14.46 0.16
N LEU A 339 8.74 13.92 0.83
CA LEU A 339 8.84 12.81 1.76
C LEU A 339 8.30 11.57 1.04
N SER A 340 9.21 10.75 0.53
CA SER A 340 8.87 9.41 0.07
C SER A 340 8.69 8.55 1.33
N ALA A 341 7.46 8.16 1.59
CA ALA A 341 7.12 7.31 2.71
C ALA A 341 6.96 5.88 2.19
N ASP A 342 7.54 4.95 2.93
CA ASP A 342 7.51 3.51 2.73
C ASP A 342 7.76 2.85 4.09
N VAL A 343 7.35 1.61 4.26
CA VAL A 343 7.63 0.81 5.45
C VAL A 343 9.13 0.60 5.62
N ASN A 344 9.52 0.35 6.87
CA ASN A 344 10.87 -0.10 7.18
C ASN A 344 10.80 -1.41 7.98
N ALA A 345 11.90 -2.16 7.96
CA ALA A 345 11.99 -3.40 8.70
C ALA A 345 12.27 -3.11 10.19
N GLY A 346 11.33 -3.50 11.05
CA GLY A 346 11.51 -3.52 12.50
C GLY A 346 12.41 -4.68 12.93
N LEU A 347 13.28 -4.47 13.93
CA LEU A 347 14.14 -5.53 14.45
C LEU A 347 13.31 -6.70 14.99
N ASP A 348 13.34 -7.82 14.29
CA ASP A 348 12.73 -9.07 14.72
C ASP A 348 13.62 -9.72 15.79
N PRO A 349 13.11 -9.98 17.02
CA PRO A 349 13.90 -10.56 18.10
C PRO A 349 14.36 -11.99 17.81
N THR A 350 13.67 -12.73 16.94
CA THR A 350 13.99 -14.10 16.54
C THR A 350 15.04 -14.13 15.42
N PHE A 351 15.08 -13.14 14.54
CA PHE A 351 15.96 -13.10 13.36
C PHE A 351 16.92 -11.90 13.36
N GLN A 352 17.52 -11.59 14.51
CA GLN A 352 18.37 -10.38 14.68
C GLN A 352 19.60 -10.34 13.76
N ASP A 353 20.09 -11.48 13.29
CA ASP A 353 21.33 -11.58 12.52
C ASP A 353 21.27 -10.90 11.15
N VAL A 354 20.09 -10.56 10.64
CA VAL A 354 19.91 -9.90 9.34
C VAL A 354 20.04 -8.38 9.40
N MET A 355 20.10 -7.78 10.60
CA MET A 355 20.16 -6.33 10.80
C MET A 355 21.40 -5.88 11.58
N GLU A 356 21.86 -4.65 11.33
CA GLU A 356 22.81 -3.98 12.23
C GLU A 356 22.05 -3.24 13.33
N LYS A 357 22.13 -3.74 14.57
CA LYS A 357 21.28 -3.32 15.69
C LYS A 357 21.37 -1.83 16.04
N LYS A 358 22.50 -1.17 15.80
CA LYS A 358 22.64 0.26 16.10
C LYS A 358 21.89 1.12 15.08
N ASN A 359 21.73 0.66 13.84
CA ASN A 359 21.02 1.37 12.77
C ASN A 359 19.64 0.77 12.40
N ALA A 360 19.23 -0.32 13.05
CA ALA A 360 17.89 -0.90 12.89
C ALA A 360 16.79 -0.01 13.49
N SER A 361 15.56 -0.19 12.98
CA SER A 361 14.35 0.42 13.54
C SER A 361 13.68 -0.49 14.58
N PHE A 362 12.94 0.10 15.51
CA PHE A 362 12.30 -0.62 16.61
C PHE A 362 10.82 -0.21 16.71
N LEU A 363 9.95 -1.19 16.96
CA LEU A 363 8.53 -0.93 17.22
C LEU A 363 8.36 -0.03 18.45
N ASN A 364 7.39 0.89 18.38
CA ASN A 364 7.11 1.89 19.41
C ASN A 364 8.21 2.94 19.66
N TYR A 365 9.17 3.12 18.75
CA TYR A 365 10.18 4.19 18.84
C TYR A 365 9.96 5.36 17.86
N GLY A 366 8.72 5.50 17.36
CA GLY A 366 8.31 6.60 16.49
C GLY A 366 8.59 6.37 15.00
N VAL A 367 8.29 7.40 14.20
CA VAL A 367 8.43 7.38 12.73
C VAL A 367 9.89 7.15 12.33
N VAL A 368 10.10 6.35 11.29
CA VAL A 368 11.45 6.04 10.79
C VAL A 368 11.86 7.05 9.73
N VAL A 369 13.05 7.64 9.89
CA VAL A 369 13.69 8.51 8.91
C VAL A 369 14.88 7.77 8.30
N THR A 370 14.75 7.36 7.05
CA THR A 370 15.77 6.60 6.32
C THR A 370 16.49 7.50 5.33
N LYS A 371 17.82 7.60 5.47
CA LYS A 371 18.64 8.46 4.61
C LYS A 371 18.89 7.84 3.24
N TYR A 372 19.09 6.54 3.18
CA TYR A 372 19.36 5.77 1.97
C TYR A 372 18.89 4.32 2.17
N THR A 373 18.64 3.64 1.06
CA THR A 373 18.42 2.19 1.01
C THR A 373 19.39 1.58 -0.02
N GLY A 374 18.90 0.73 -0.93
CA GLY A 374 19.67 0.17 -2.04
C GLY A 374 20.43 -1.10 -1.71
N ALA A 375 21.26 -1.54 -2.65
CA ALA A 375 22.00 -2.80 -2.57
C ALA A 375 23.49 -2.62 -2.88
N ARG A 376 24.34 -3.52 -2.34
CA ARG A 376 25.78 -3.63 -2.68
C ARG A 376 26.53 -2.29 -2.69
N GLY A 377 26.33 -1.49 -1.64
CA GLY A 377 26.91 -0.15 -1.53
C GLY A 377 26.05 0.96 -2.13
N LYS A 378 24.77 1.03 -1.73
CA LYS A 378 23.81 2.08 -2.14
C LYS A 378 23.51 2.15 -3.64
N SER A 379 23.65 1.03 -4.36
CA SER A 379 23.23 0.98 -5.77
C SER A 379 21.70 1.02 -5.89
N GLY A 380 21.20 1.73 -6.89
CA GLY A 380 19.77 1.76 -7.24
C GLY A 380 18.88 2.51 -6.25
N THR A 381 19.41 3.44 -5.45
CA THR A 381 18.66 4.20 -4.44
C THR A 381 18.92 5.71 -4.54
N SER A 382 18.00 6.49 -3.96
CA SER A 382 18.30 7.85 -3.51
C SER A 382 19.19 7.83 -2.26
N ASP A 383 20.01 8.86 -2.08
CA ASP A 383 20.74 9.15 -0.83
C ASP A 383 20.47 10.60 -0.44
N ALA A 384 19.64 10.79 0.59
CA ALA A 384 19.23 12.11 1.03
C ALA A 384 20.42 12.94 1.52
N SER A 385 20.47 14.22 1.14
CA SER A 385 21.53 15.12 1.58
C SER A 385 21.50 15.34 3.09
N ALA A 386 22.66 15.61 3.69
CA ALA A 386 22.75 15.82 5.12
C ALA A 386 21.94 17.05 5.58
N GLU A 387 21.88 18.09 4.75
CA GLU A 387 21.14 19.32 4.99
C GLU A 387 19.62 19.06 5.03
N TYR A 388 19.12 18.25 4.10
CA TYR A 388 17.70 17.93 4.06
C TYR A 388 17.31 17.02 5.23
N VAL A 389 18.14 16.02 5.56
CA VAL A 389 17.94 15.21 6.77
C VAL A 389 17.94 16.08 8.03
N ALA A 390 18.87 17.04 8.15
CA ALA A 390 18.90 17.97 9.27
C ALA A 390 17.63 18.83 9.36
N GLN A 391 17.10 19.27 8.22
CA GLN A 391 15.83 19.99 8.16
C GLN A 391 14.66 19.14 8.67
N ILE A 392 14.56 17.87 8.25
CA ILE A 392 13.50 16.96 8.69
C ILE A 392 13.61 16.65 10.19
N ARG A 393 14.82 16.42 10.69
CA ARG A 393 15.06 16.23 12.13
C ARG A 393 14.57 17.42 12.95
N ASN A 394 14.98 18.63 12.55
CA ASN A 394 14.56 19.86 13.21
C ASN A 394 13.04 20.05 13.14
N MET A 395 12.41 19.71 12.01
CA MET A 395 10.95 19.78 11.87
C MET A 395 10.24 18.84 12.85
N LEU A 396 10.67 17.58 12.94
CA LEU A 396 10.09 16.58 13.84
C LEU A 396 10.31 16.95 15.31
N ASP A 397 11.54 17.36 15.67
CA ASP A 397 11.90 17.76 17.03
C ASP A 397 11.08 18.98 17.49
N ASN A 398 10.93 20.00 16.65
CA ASN A 398 10.13 21.19 16.96
C ASN A 398 8.63 20.90 17.09
N ALA A 399 8.13 19.91 16.35
CA ALA A 399 6.75 19.45 16.45
C ALA A 399 6.54 18.45 17.61
N GLY A 400 7.59 18.09 18.34
CA GLY A 400 7.52 17.09 19.42
C GLY A 400 7.21 15.67 18.93
N ILE A 401 7.42 15.39 17.64
CA ILE A 401 7.16 14.08 17.05
C ILE A 401 8.27 13.12 17.45
N ILE A 402 7.89 11.93 17.88
CA ILE A 402 8.84 10.86 18.22
C ILE A 402 9.28 10.20 16.93
N TRP A 403 10.59 10.13 16.72
CA TRP A 403 11.18 9.57 15.52
C TRP A 403 12.47 8.83 15.83
N GLN A 404 12.89 8.01 14.86
CA GLN A 404 14.14 7.27 14.88
C GLN A 404 14.73 7.17 13.47
N THR A 405 15.99 6.79 13.36
CA THR A 405 16.58 6.34 12.09
C THR A 405 16.47 4.83 11.94
N GLY A 406 16.42 4.34 10.69
CA GLY A 406 16.34 2.92 10.37
C GLY A 406 16.96 2.60 9.01
N GLU A 407 17.70 1.50 8.92
CA GLU A 407 18.23 0.91 7.68
C GLU A 407 17.61 -0.46 7.39
N LEU A 408 17.48 -0.79 6.10
CA LEU A 408 16.94 -2.07 5.61
C LEU A 408 18.04 -3.15 5.58
N GLY A 409 18.33 -3.74 6.75
CA GLY A 409 19.25 -4.89 6.85
C GLY A 409 20.74 -4.53 6.94
N LYS A 410 21.61 -5.51 6.64
CA LYS A 410 23.08 -5.41 6.68
C LYS A 410 23.70 -5.16 5.31
#